data_AF-A0A5C5WRL7-F1
#
_entry.id   AF-A0A5C5WRL7-F1
#
_cell.length_a   1.000
_cell.length_b   1.000
_cell.length_c   1.000
_cell.angle_alpha   90.00
_cell.angle_beta   90.00
_cell.angle_gamma   90.00
#
_symmetry.space_group_name_H-M   'P 1'
#
loop_
_entity.id
_entity.type
_entity.pdbx_description
1 polymer ?
#
loop_
_entity_poly.entity_id
_entity_poly.type
_entity_poly.pdbx_seq_one_letter_code
_entity_poly.pdbx_strand_id
1 'polypeptide(L)'
;MTECFLDEGCYGMDPSKIKVGDWVIYRKQKSSKAPGPRAVDVRASSGGETYQYMVDKFWVVEEVHDDGILLRTRRGKQNTIPFDDPRLRIPSWWEKLIYRQRFLEVANGNELSTSDQ
;
A
#
# COMPACT_ATOMS: atom_id res chain seq x y z
N MET A 1 -15.23 -22.93 22.42
CA MET A 1 -14.39 -23.63 21.45
C MET A 1 -15.20 -23.67 20.17
N THR A 2 -15.17 -22.59 19.39
CA THR A 2 -16.03 -22.42 18.22
C THR A 2 -15.14 -22.40 16.99
N GLU A 3 -15.02 -23.60 16.42
CA GLU A 3 -15.07 -23.94 14.99
C GLU A 3 -14.34 -23.03 13.99
N CYS A 4 -13.25 -23.60 13.46
CA CYS A 4 -12.66 -23.25 12.18
C CYS A 4 -13.69 -23.51 11.06
N PHE A 5 -14.04 -22.47 10.30
CA PHE A 5 -14.79 -22.59 9.06
C PHE A 5 -13.86 -22.14 7.92
N LEU A 6 -13.38 -23.11 7.13
CA LEU A 6 -12.65 -22.87 5.89
C LEU A 6 -13.68 -22.47 4.82
N ASP A 7 -13.55 -21.26 4.26
CA ASP A 7 -14.08 -20.95 2.94
C ASP A 7 -12.93 -20.39 2.10
N GLU A 8 -12.57 -21.16 1.08
CA GLU A 8 -11.44 -20.94 0.18
C GLU A 8 -11.81 -19.89 -0.87
N GLY A 9 -11.22 -18.70 -0.73
CA GLY A 9 -11.26 -17.64 -1.73
C GLY A 9 -9.86 -17.09 -1.97
N CYS A 10 -9.01 -17.83 -2.69
CA CYS A 10 -7.65 -17.41 -3.02
C CYS A 10 -7.63 -16.15 -3.89
N TYR A 11 -7.57 -14.95 -3.32
CA TYR A 11 -6.92 -13.78 -3.94
C TYR A 11 -6.39 -12.79 -2.90
N GLY A 12 -5.84 -13.33 -1.80
CA GLY A 12 -5.05 -12.59 -0.82
C GLY A 12 -3.55 -12.70 -1.11
N MET A 13 -2.80 -11.64 -0.84
CA MET A 13 -1.36 -11.58 -0.99
C MET A 13 -0.68 -12.59 -0.05
N ASP A 14 0.07 -13.57 -0.58
CA ASP A 14 0.70 -14.60 0.24
C ASP A 14 1.71 -13.98 1.24
N PRO A 15 1.53 -14.16 2.56
CA PRO A 15 2.37 -13.51 3.58
C PRO A 15 3.83 -13.97 3.51
N SER A 16 4.11 -15.17 2.99
CA SER A 16 5.47 -15.70 2.84
C SER A 16 6.28 -14.98 1.76
N LYS A 17 5.62 -14.23 0.86
CA LYS A 17 6.25 -13.48 -0.23
C LYS A 17 6.53 -12.02 0.11
N ILE A 18 6.13 -11.56 1.29
CA ILE A 18 6.28 -10.18 1.72
C ILE A 18 7.27 -10.13 2.88
N LYS A 19 8.25 -9.24 2.80
CA LYS A 19 9.20 -8.99 3.89
C LYS A 19 9.13 -7.54 4.34
N VAL A 20 9.54 -7.28 5.57
CA VAL A 20 9.79 -5.92 6.03
C VAL A 20 10.77 -5.22 5.07
N GLY A 21 10.42 -4.01 4.65
CA GLY A 21 11.15 -3.24 3.64
C GLY A 21 10.70 -3.49 2.20
N ASP A 22 9.85 -4.48 1.92
CA ASP A 22 9.22 -4.61 0.60
C ASP A 22 8.27 -3.45 0.34
N TRP A 23 8.04 -3.15 -0.93
CA TRP A 23 7.08 -2.11 -1.28
C TRP A 23 5.80 -2.74 -1.74
N VAL A 24 4.72 -2.00 -1.53
CA VAL A 24 3.39 -2.38 -1.97
C VAL A 24 2.72 -1.19 -2.62
N ILE A 25 1.91 -1.49 -3.61
CA ILE A 25 1.04 -0.52 -4.26
C ILE A 25 -0.36 -0.77 -3.74
N TYR A 26 -0.95 0.26 -3.13
CA TYR A 26 -2.34 0.23 -2.70
C TYR A 26 -3.19 1.07 -3.65
N ARG A 27 -4.09 0.41 -4.37
CA ARG A 27 -4.99 1.06 -5.33
C ARG A 27 -6.24 1.59 -4.65
N LYS A 28 -6.34 2.91 -4.52
CA LYS A 28 -7.51 3.55 -3.92
C LYS A 28 -8.41 4.20 -4.97
N GLN A 29 -9.68 3.80 -5.02
CA GLN A 29 -10.69 4.51 -5.79
C GLN A 29 -10.96 5.88 -5.16
N LYS A 30 -11.07 6.90 -6.01
CA LYS A 30 -11.43 8.27 -5.64
C LYS A 30 -12.40 8.85 -6.66
N SER A 31 -13.24 9.77 -6.20
CA SER A 31 -14.11 10.58 -7.04
C SER A 31 -13.80 12.06 -6.80
N SER A 32 -13.51 12.81 -7.86
CA SER A 32 -13.28 14.26 -7.78
C SER A 32 -13.62 14.93 -9.11
N LYS A 33 -13.81 16.25 -9.09
CA LYS A 33 -14.02 17.06 -10.30
C LYS A 33 -12.72 17.24 -11.11
N ALA A 34 -11.57 17.14 -10.45
CA ALA A 34 -10.25 17.28 -11.06
C ALA A 34 -9.39 16.04 -10.74
N PRO A 35 -9.23 15.09 -11.67
CA PRO A 35 -8.32 13.97 -11.49
C PRO A 35 -6.88 14.48 -11.41
N GLY A 36 -6.12 13.97 -10.43
CA GLY A 36 -4.71 14.33 -10.29
C GLY A 36 -3.82 13.60 -11.29
N PRO A 37 -2.55 13.99 -11.45
CA PRO A 37 -1.62 13.40 -12.42
C PRO A 37 -1.27 11.92 -12.18
N ARG A 38 -1.73 11.31 -11.08
CA ARG A 38 -1.59 9.87 -10.78
C ARG A 38 -2.92 9.11 -10.86
N ALA A 39 -3.94 9.73 -11.45
CA ALA A 39 -5.22 9.11 -11.68
C ALA A 39 -5.09 8.11 -12.83
N VAL A 40 -5.49 6.87 -12.60
CA VAL A 40 -5.56 5.78 -13.57
C VAL A 40 -7.02 5.31 -13.70
N ASP A 41 -7.40 4.74 -14.85
CA ASP A 41 -8.79 4.33 -15.16
C ASP A 41 -9.83 5.44 -14.89
N VAL A 42 -9.59 6.64 -15.47
CA VAL A 42 -10.48 7.79 -15.30
C VAL A 42 -11.75 7.58 -16.11
N ARG A 43 -12.90 7.54 -15.43
CA ARG A 43 -14.23 7.43 -16.04
C ARG A 43 -15.08 8.63 -15.65
N ALA A 44 -15.78 9.21 -16.61
CA ALA A 44 -16.81 10.19 -16.31
C ALA A 44 -17.96 9.49 -15.55
N SER A 45 -18.42 10.10 -14.47
CA SER A 45 -19.64 9.65 -13.80
C SER A 45 -20.84 9.92 -14.72
N SER A 46 -21.88 9.08 -14.65
CA SER A 46 -23.05 9.14 -15.54
C SER A 46 -23.79 10.49 -15.52
N GLY A 47 -23.60 11.30 -14.47
CA GLY A 47 -24.15 12.66 -14.34
C GLY A 47 -23.24 13.79 -14.83
N GLY A 48 -22.03 13.51 -15.33
CA GLY A 48 -21.11 14.50 -15.91
C GLY A 48 -20.41 15.45 -14.92
N GLU A 49 -20.79 15.44 -13.64
CA GLU A 49 -20.26 16.40 -12.66
C GLU A 49 -18.93 16.00 -12.02
N THR A 50 -18.58 14.71 -12.05
CA THR A 50 -17.40 14.16 -11.39
C THR A 50 -16.75 13.05 -12.20
N TYR A 51 -15.46 12.85 -11.98
CA TYR A 51 -14.70 11.73 -12.51
C TYR A 51 -14.44 10.71 -11.40
N GLN A 52 -14.64 9.45 -11.72
CA GLN A 52 -14.18 8.32 -10.92
C GLN A 52 -12.82 7.90 -11.45
N TYR A 53 -11.85 7.76 -10.57
CA TYR A 53 -10.51 7.34 -10.96
C TYR A 53 -9.86 6.54 -9.85
N MET A 54 -8.93 5.68 -10.22
CA MET A 54 -8.10 4.94 -9.31
C MET A 54 -6.80 5.71 -9.07
N VAL A 55 -6.27 5.66 -7.85
CA VAL A 55 -4.97 6.24 -7.52
C VAL A 55 -4.12 5.16 -6.89
N ASP A 56 -3.03 4.84 -7.56
CA ASP A 56 -2.02 3.93 -7.05
C ASP A 56 -1.15 4.70 -6.04
N LYS A 57 -1.12 4.20 -4.80
CA LYS A 57 -0.30 4.75 -3.71
C LYS A 57 0.85 3.80 -3.42
N PHE A 58 2.06 4.35 -3.38
CA PHE A 58 3.27 3.62 -3.03
C PHE A 58 3.49 3.65 -1.52
N TRP A 59 3.61 2.48 -0.92
CA TRP A 59 3.90 2.29 0.49
C TRP A 59 5.07 1.32 0.66
N VAL A 60 5.73 1.39 1.80
CA VAL A 60 6.71 0.42 2.24
C VAL A 60 6.16 -0.40 3.39
N VAL A 61 6.43 -1.70 3.39
CA VAL A 61 6.13 -2.60 4.49
C VAL A 61 7.08 -2.28 5.62
N GLU A 62 6.51 -1.81 6.72
CA GLU A 62 7.24 -1.52 7.95
C GLU A 62 7.27 -2.75 8.85
N GLU A 63 6.13 -3.42 9.00
CA GLU A 63 6.00 -4.64 9.79
C GLU A 63 5.03 -5.60 9.09
N VAL A 64 5.24 -6.90 9.31
CA VAL A 64 4.39 -7.97 8.82
C VAL A 64 3.85 -8.67 10.06
N HIS A 65 2.52 -8.68 10.20
CA HIS A 65 1.80 -9.41 11.25
C HIS A 65 1.12 -10.63 10.63
N ASP A 66 0.62 -11.55 11.45
CA ASP A 66 -0.14 -12.72 10.98
C ASP A 66 -1.47 -12.32 10.30
N ASP A 67 -2.13 -11.27 10.80
CA ASP A 67 -3.43 -10.79 10.29
C ASP A 67 -3.32 -9.74 9.15
N GLY A 68 -2.13 -9.17 8.92
CA GLY A 68 -1.94 -8.12 7.93
C GLY A 68 -0.56 -7.48 7.91
N ILE A 69 -0.41 -6.42 7.12
CA ILE A 69 0.85 -5.67 7.01
C ILE A 69 0.70 -4.23 7.45
N LEU A 70 1.67 -3.75 8.21
CA LEU A 70 1.81 -2.34 8.54
C LEU A 70 2.58 -1.64 7.43
N LEU A 71 1.92 -0.66 6.81
CA LEU A 71 2.47 0.09 5.69
C LEU A 71 2.81 1.51 6.10
N ARG A 72 4.00 1.98 5.71
CA ARG A 72 4.44 3.36 5.92
C ARG A 72 4.60 4.10 4.59
N THR A 73 4.20 5.36 4.53
CA THR A 73 4.57 6.25 3.42
C THR A 73 5.87 7.00 3.73
N ARG A 74 6.48 7.60 2.69
CA ARG A 74 7.60 8.57 2.85
C ARG A 74 7.31 9.69 3.86
N ARG A 75 6.04 10.08 4.06
CA ARG A 75 5.67 11.15 4.99
C ARG A 75 5.47 10.66 6.43
N GLY A 76 5.81 9.40 6.73
CA GLY A 76 5.62 8.79 8.05
C GLY A 76 4.19 8.32 8.32
N LYS A 77 3.25 8.53 7.38
CA LYS A 77 1.88 7.99 7.55
C LYS A 77 1.92 6.47 7.54
N GLN A 78 1.47 5.87 8.63
CA GLN A 78 1.28 4.44 8.78
C GLN A 78 -0.15 4.04 8.46
N ASN A 79 -0.34 2.81 7.98
CA ASN A 79 -1.64 2.25 7.67
C ASN A 79 -1.57 0.71 7.65
N THR A 80 -2.35 0.05 8.49
CA THR A 80 -2.45 -1.41 8.52
C THR A 80 -3.46 -1.88 7.48
N ILE A 81 -3.08 -2.85 6.65
CA ILE A 81 -3.94 -3.43 5.61
C ILE A 81 -3.90 -4.97 5.72
N PRO A 82 -5.05 -5.66 5.69
CA PRO A 82 -5.08 -7.12 5.67
C PRO A 82 -4.53 -7.66 4.36
N PHE A 83 -3.89 -8.84 4.39
CA PHE A 83 -3.34 -9.49 3.19
C PHE A 83 -4.41 -9.81 2.14
N ASP A 84 -5.63 -10.05 2.60
CA ASP A 84 -6.76 -10.41 1.75
C ASP A 84 -7.33 -9.23 0.95
N ASP A 85 -6.86 -7.98 1.18
CA ASP A 85 -7.38 -6.85 0.43
C ASP A 85 -6.91 -6.88 -1.04
N PRO A 86 -7.81 -7.04 -2.03
CA PRO A 86 -7.45 -7.20 -3.43
C PRO A 86 -6.90 -5.92 -4.06
N ARG A 87 -6.92 -4.79 -3.34
CA ARG A 87 -6.36 -3.52 -3.81
C ARG A 87 -4.86 -3.43 -3.53
N LEU A 88 -4.32 -4.38 -2.77
CA LEU A 88 -2.92 -4.47 -2.45
C LEU A 88 -2.18 -5.30 -3.52
N ARG A 89 -1.15 -4.71 -4.11
CA ARG A 89 -0.35 -5.34 -5.17
C ARG A 89 1.14 -5.21 -4.90
N ILE A 90 1.91 -6.26 -5.22
CA ILE A 90 3.38 -6.23 -5.23
C ILE A 90 3.86 -5.48 -6.49
N PRO A 91 4.72 -4.44 -6.35
CA PRO A 91 5.35 -3.76 -7.47
C PRO A 91 6.39 -4.65 -8.15
N SER A 92 6.64 -4.39 -9.42
CA SER A 92 7.56 -5.16 -10.26
C SER A 92 9.02 -4.98 -9.79
N TRP A 93 9.90 -5.93 -10.11
CA TRP A 93 11.31 -5.91 -9.70
C TRP A 93 12.07 -4.64 -10.13
N TRP A 94 11.76 -4.08 -11.30
CA TRP A 94 12.34 -2.81 -11.78
C TRP A 94 11.94 -1.60 -10.95
N GLU A 95 10.68 -1.56 -10.49
CA GLU A 95 10.20 -0.51 -9.60
C GLU A 95 10.99 -0.59 -8.28
N LYS A 96 11.16 -1.78 -7.71
CA LYS A 96 11.99 -2.00 -6.50
C LYS A 96 13.43 -1.52 -6.64
N LEU A 97 14.03 -1.64 -7.82
CA LEU A 97 15.40 -1.19 -8.06
C LEU A 97 15.51 0.35 -8.12
N ILE A 98 14.54 1.03 -8.72
CA ILE A 98 14.56 2.49 -8.93
C ILE A 98 14.43 3.28 -7.63
N TYR A 99 13.58 2.86 -6.68
CA TYR A 99 13.42 3.61 -5.41
C TYR A 99 14.23 3.03 -4.23
N ARG A 100 15.17 2.11 -4.48
CA ARG A 100 16.07 1.53 -3.45
C ARG A 100 16.85 2.62 -2.71
N GLN A 101 17.29 3.67 -3.42
CA GLN A 101 17.95 4.82 -2.80
C GLN A 101 17.04 5.60 -1.84
N ARG A 102 15.73 5.71 -2.14
CA ARG A 102 14.78 6.40 -1.27
C ARG A 102 14.42 5.61 -0.01
N PHE A 103 14.54 4.28 -0.06
CA PHE A 103 14.35 3.44 1.13
C PHE A 103 15.49 3.65 2.14
N LEU A 104 16.73 3.84 1.67
CA LEU A 104 17.86 4.20 2.53
C LEU A 104 17.64 5.54 3.24
N GLU A 105 17.02 6.53 2.59
CA GLU A 105 16.66 7.80 3.24
C GLU A 105 15.59 7.64 4.34
N VAL A 106 14.61 6.74 4.15
CA VAL A 106 13.58 6.46 5.16
C VAL A 106 14.15 5.68 6.34
N ALA A 107 15.06 4.73 6.10
CA ALA A 107 15.76 3.99 7.15
C ALA A 107 16.66 4.93 7.99
N ASN A 108 17.43 5.80 7.34
CA ASN A 108 18.29 6.78 8.03
C ASN A 108 17.51 7.87 8.77
N GLY A 109 16.29 8.21 8.32
CA GLY A 109 15.43 9.18 9.00
C GLY A 109 14.81 8.68 10.32
N ASN A 110 14.91 7.38 10.64
CA ASN A 110 14.38 6.78 11.86
C ASN A 110 15.35 6.88 13.06
N GLU A 111 16.60 7.32 12.84
CA GLU A 111 17.63 7.41 13.89
C GLU A 111 17.66 8.79 14.59
N LEU A 112 16.89 9.77 14.12
CA LEU A 112 16.92 11.17 14.61
C LEU A 112 15.80 11.54 15.61
N SER A 113 15.10 10.57 16.21
CA SER A 113 14.10 10.85 17.26
C SER A 113 14.23 9.99 18.52
N THR A 114 15.43 9.59 18.91
CA THR A 114 15.72 9.06 20.25
C THR A 114 16.98 9.74 20.79
N SER A 115 16.90 11.06 21.00
CA SER A 115 17.86 11.83 21.79
C SER A 115 17.22 13.17 22.14
N ASP A 116 16.34 13.16 23.14
CA ASP A 116 16.10 14.32 24.00
C ASP A 116 15.57 13.74 25.33
N GLN A 117 16.53 13.41 26.21
CA GLN A 117 16.33 13.30 27.65
C GLN A 117 16.60 14.68 28.26
#